data_AF-A0A0M8SUE3-F1
#
_entry.id   AF-A0A0M8SUE3-F1
#
_cell.length_a   1.000
_cell.length_b   1.000
_cell.length_c   1.000
_cell.angle_alpha   90.00
_cell.angle_beta   90.00
_cell.angle_gamma   90.00
#
_symmetry.space_group_name_H-M   'P 1'
#
loop_
_entity.id
_entity.type
_entity.pdbx_description
1 polymer ?
#
loop_
_entity_poly.entity_id
_entity_poly.type
_entity_poly.pdbx_seq_one_letter_code
_entity_poly.pdbx_strand_id
1 'polypeptide(L)'
;MSVGKAGVVTHAANGKEVARSGIAGFAGGCVLDVIGSSPDAGSLIWAQVTDKPAAGLEPASRSLSIVATDTKTYKERWRKPLVADTDEFAGCQYAQEATATKNEKWLTYGEWVISLTDGTSRALGYGIRPRAVGNTVLVYDGVCANCLNGMDSVPVTDPATGRELFSFPDHDIIGSLSDVPGDFATSSDGSTLFLARRISGDPISYALQSRSLTTGKVNWEITGTSYTGPASRKVTLVEKAGVVVIPDLAAVKQEVAPEVQKDLGVSMADGKKLWNLPGIDVCAANAAGVAVVANGQLVVIDPRTGKQISYTDERSDCGVPLGEYSYYSKDGALIRVLPSTE
;
A
#
# COMPACT_ATOMS: atom_id res chain seq x y z
N MET A 1 -4.86 10.18 -30.51
CA MET A 1 -5.44 10.99 -29.42
C MET A 1 -4.30 11.54 -28.59
N SER A 2 -4.16 12.88 -28.52
CA SER A 2 -3.18 13.53 -27.66
C SER A 2 -3.64 13.44 -26.20
N VAL A 3 -2.96 12.62 -25.40
CA VAL A 3 -3.17 12.60 -23.95
C VAL A 3 -2.62 13.92 -23.39
N GLY A 4 -3.45 14.62 -22.62
CA GLY A 4 -3.20 15.98 -22.17
C GLY A 4 -1.92 16.15 -21.34
N LYS A 5 -1.37 17.36 -21.40
CA LYS A 5 -0.25 17.85 -20.59
C LYS A 5 -0.64 17.91 -19.10
N ALA A 6 -0.73 16.78 -18.43
CA ALA A 6 -0.79 16.74 -16.97
C ALA A 6 0.64 16.57 -16.45
N GLY A 7 1.25 17.64 -15.95
CA GLY A 7 2.55 17.54 -15.30
C GLY A 7 2.43 16.67 -14.04
N VAL A 8 3.32 15.69 -13.89
CA VAL A 8 3.39 14.90 -12.66
C VAL A 8 4.14 15.73 -11.63
N VAL A 9 3.51 16.00 -10.48
CA VAL A 9 4.11 16.71 -9.36
C VAL A 9 4.40 15.70 -8.25
N THR A 10 5.69 15.44 -8.03
CA THR A 10 6.15 14.58 -6.95
C THR A 10 6.35 15.41 -5.69
N HIS A 11 5.82 14.92 -4.57
CA HIS A 11 6.04 15.52 -3.25
C HIS A 11 6.88 14.56 -2.41
N ALA A 12 7.80 15.09 -1.61
CA ALA A 12 8.49 14.32 -0.57
C ALA A 12 7.49 13.91 0.53
N ALA A 13 7.89 12.96 1.39
CA ALA A 13 7.09 12.51 2.53
C ALA A 13 6.67 13.65 3.49
N ASN A 14 7.31 14.82 3.43
CA ASN A 14 6.96 16.02 4.19
C ASN A 14 6.05 17.01 3.42
N GLY A 15 5.46 16.60 2.30
CA GLY A 15 4.55 17.42 1.48
C GLY A 15 5.23 18.47 0.61
N LYS A 16 6.58 18.58 0.62
CA LYS A 16 7.31 19.51 -0.25
C LYS A 16 7.36 18.99 -1.68
N GLU A 17 6.98 19.80 -2.66
CA GLU A 17 7.21 19.51 -4.09
C GLU A 17 8.72 19.30 -4.33
N VAL A 18 9.09 18.10 -4.78
CA VAL A 18 10.48 17.72 -5.09
C VAL A 18 10.74 17.60 -6.58
N ALA A 19 9.71 17.41 -7.40
CA ALA A 19 9.84 17.39 -8.84
C ALA A 19 8.53 17.77 -9.52
N ARG A 20 8.64 18.45 -10.66
CA ARG A 20 7.54 18.70 -11.60
C ARG A 20 8.03 18.34 -12.99
N SER A 21 7.49 17.29 -13.57
CA SER A 21 7.84 16.92 -14.94
C SER A 21 6.95 17.71 -15.91
N GLY A 22 7.58 18.48 -16.81
CA GLY A 22 6.93 19.01 -18.00
C GLY A 22 6.98 17.97 -19.11
N ILE A 23 5.83 17.41 -19.49
CA ILE A 23 5.71 16.41 -20.57
C ILE A 23 5.83 17.08 -21.97
N ALA A 24 6.84 17.92 -22.17
CA ALA A 24 7.04 18.63 -23.44
C ALA A 24 8.04 17.92 -24.38
N GLY A 25 8.69 16.84 -23.95
CA GLY A 25 9.82 16.23 -24.69
C GLY A 25 9.68 14.76 -25.08
N PHE A 26 8.61 14.05 -24.70
CA PHE A 26 8.50 12.61 -24.94
C PHE A 26 7.50 12.32 -26.06
N ALA A 27 8.00 12.12 -27.28
CA ALA A 27 7.21 11.55 -28.37
C ALA A 27 7.18 10.03 -28.24
N GLY A 28 5.99 9.46 -28.03
CA GLY A 28 5.74 8.01 -28.18
C GLY A 28 5.75 7.15 -26.91
N GLY A 29 5.45 7.71 -25.72
CA GLY A 29 5.37 6.93 -24.49
C GLY A 29 4.57 7.56 -23.35
N CYS A 30 4.04 6.74 -22.43
CA CYS A 30 3.43 7.19 -21.17
C CYS A 30 4.45 7.08 -20.02
N VAL A 31 4.50 8.12 -19.16
CA VAL A 31 5.11 8.05 -17.83
C VAL A 31 4.01 7.54 -16.90
N LEU A 32 4.26 6.37 -16.32
CA LEU A 32 3.22 5.56 -15.70
C LEU A 32 2.88 5.99 -14.27
N ASP A 33 3.90 6.20 -13.45
CA ASP A 33 3.79 6.69 -12.08
C ASP A 33 5.20 7.03 -11.55
N VAL A 34 5.28 7.81 -10.48
CA VAL A 34 6.46 7.80 -9.60
C VAL A 34 6.29 6.61 -8.68
N ILE A 35 6.95 5.54 -9.06
CA ILE A 35 6.82 4.22 -8.44
C ILE A 35 7.55 4.17 -7.08
N GLY A 36 8.53 5.06 -6.88
CA GLY A 36 9.21 5.21 -5.62
C GLY A 36 10.34 6.24 -5.69
N SER A 37 10.83 6.62 -4.51
CA SER A 37 12.12 7.26 -4.34
C SER A 37 13.13 6.25 -3.83
N SER A 38 14.39 6.37 -4.23
CA SER A 38 15.49 5.85 -3.42
C SER A 38 16.19 7.05 -2.81
N PRO A 39 15.87 7.44 -1.55
CA PRO A 39 16.44 8.63 -0.91
C PRO A 39 17.95 8.54 -0.76
N ASP A 40 18.46 7.34 -0.48
CA ASP A 40 19.89 7.07 -0.38
C ASP A 40 20.60 7.28 -1.74
N ALA A 41 19.95 6.89 -2.84
CA ALA A 41 20.47 7.15 -4.16
C ALA A 41 20.18 8.60 -4.60
N GLY A 42 19.10 9.24 -4.16
CA GLY A 42 18.59 10.47 -4.75
C GLY A 42 18.00 10.23 -6.14
N SER A 43 17.24 9.14 -6.32
CA SER A 43 16.63 8.77 -7.61
C SER A 43 15.09 8.79 -7.54
N LEU A 44 14.46 9.29 -8.59
CA LEU A 44 13.06 9.12 -8.93
C LEU A 44 12.92 7.91 -9.86
N ILE A 45 12.03 6.98 -9.53
CA ILE A 45 11.85 5.75 -10.30
C ILE A 45 10.48 5.78 -10.98
N TRP A 46 10.45 5.51 -12.28
CA TRP A 46 9.22 5.53 -13.07
C TRP A 46 9.25 4.49 -14.18
N ALA A 47 8.07 4.02 -14.59
CA ALA A 47 7.93 3.11 -15.73
C ALA A 47 7.67 3.90 -17.01
N GLN A 48 8.34 3.50 -18.09
CA GLN A 48 8.24 4.06 -19.42
C GLN A 48 7.79 2.99 -20.41
N VAL A 49 6.69 3.25 -21.09
CA VAL A 49 6.31 2.51 -22.30
C VAL A 49 6.81 3.27 -23.52
N THR A 50 7.40 2.58 -24.49
CA THR A 50 7.83 3.14 -25.77
C THR A 50 7.13 2.40 -26.91
N ASP A 51 6.47 3.13 -27.80
CA ASP A 51 5.83 2.58 -29.00
C ASP A 51 6.80 2.61 -30.19
N LYS A 52 6.92 1.47 -30.90
CA LYS A 52 7.56 1.37 -32.21
C LYS A 52 6.46 1.19 -33.28
N PRO A 53 6.27 2.14 -34.21
CA PRO A 53 5.27 2.00 -35.27
C PRO A 53 5.65 0.86 -36.23
N ALA A 54 4.66 0.29 -36.90
CA ALA A 54 4.88 -0.69 -37.96
C ALA A 54 5.72 -0.09 -39.10
N ALA A 55 6.63 -0.88 -39.67
CA ALA A 55 7.51 -0.46 -40.75
C ALA A 55 7.70 -1.59 -41.77
N GLY A 56 7.13 -1.43 -42.97
CA GLY A 56 7.19 -2.47 -44.00
C GLY A 56 6.45 -3.74 -43.56
N LEU A 57 7.17 -4.86 -43.48
CA LEU A 57 6.64 -6.14 -42.98
C LEU A 57 6.78 -6.29 -41.46
N GLU A 58 7.46 -5.36 -40.78
CA GLU A 58 7.59 -5.39 -39.32
C GLU A 58 6.29 -4.86 -38.68
N PRO A 59 5.66 -5.64 -37.78
CA PRO A 59 4.49 -5.17 -37.04
C PRO A 59 4.88 -4.04 -36.08
N ALA A 60 3.89 -3.25 -35.66
CA ALA A 60 4.08 -2.32 -34.56
C ALA A 60 4.40 -3.11 -33.28
N SER A 61 5.26 -2.57 -32.43
CA SER A 61 5.65 -3.20 -31.17
C SER A 61 5.70 -2.18 -30.04
N ARG A 62 5.71 -2.69 -28.82
CA ARG A 62 5.88 -1.88 -27.60
C ARG A 62 6.99 -2.45 -26.74
N SER A 63 7.64 -1.55 -26.01
CA SER A 63 8.64 -1.89 -25.01
C SER A 63 8.33 -1.22 -23.68
N LEU A 64 8.58 -1.91 -22.58
CA LEU A 64 8.46 -1.40 -21.21
C LEU A 64 9.84 -1.34 -20.57
N SER A 65 10.19 -0.20 -19.99
CA SER A 65 11.40 -0.02 -19.18
C SER A 65 11.08 0.62 -17.83
N ILE A 66 11.85 0.26 -16.80
CA ILE A 66 11.94 1.05 -15.58
C ILE A 66 13.13 2.00 -15.71
N VAL A 67 12.92 3.26 -15.35
CA VAL A 67 13.91 4.32 -15.49
C VAL A 67 14.15 4.94 -14.12
N ALA A 68 15.43 5.12 -13.79
CA ALA A 68 15.84 5.93 -12.65
C ALA A 68 16.41 7.26 -13.11
N THR A 69 15.90 8.32 -12.53
CA THR A 69 16.31 9.69 -12.81
C THR A 69 16.84 10.34 -11.54
N ASP A 70 17.99 11.00 -11.62
CA ASP A 70 18.55 11.74 -10.49
C ASP A 70 17.62 12.89 -10.08
N THR A 71 17.26 13.00 -8.79
CA THR A 71 16.28 13.99 -8.30
C THR A 71 16.81 15.42 -8.27
N LYS A 72 18.13 15.62 -8.37
CA LYS A 72 18.75 16.96 -8.35
C LYS A 72 18.99 17.50 -9.76
N THR A 73 19.42 16.63 -10.67
CA THR A 73 19.86 16.98 -12.03
C THR A 73 18.85 16.59 -13.10
N TYR A 74 17.88 15.75 -12.77
CA TYR A 74 16.88 15.19 -13.67
C TYR A 74 17.46 14.42 -14.87
N LYS A 75 18.71 13.95 -14.76
CA LYS A 75 19.34 13.09 -15.75
C LYS A 75 19.05 11.62 -15.46
N GLU A 76 18.89 10.83 -16.52
CA GLU A 76 18.81 9.37 -16.42
C GLU A 76 20.10 8.83 -15.79
N ARG A 77 19.93 7.98 -14.76
CA ARG A 77 21.03 7.25 -14.13
C ARG A 77 21.16 5.86 -14.70
N TRP A 78 20.01 5.18 -14.83
CA TRP A 78 19.93 3.87 -15.46
C TRP A 78 18.53 3.65 -16.04
N ARG A 79 18.48 2.71 -16.98
CA ARG A 79 17.27 2.22 -17.62
C ARG A 79 17.33 0.71 -17.70
N LYS A 80 16.26 0.06 -17.25
CA LYS A 80 16.12 -1.39 -17.29
C LYS A 80 14.95 -1.78 -18.19
N PRO A 81 15.20 -2.35 -19.38
CA PRO A 81 14.12 -2.95 -20.16
C PRO A 81 13.58 -4.17 -19.41
N LEU A 82 12.25 -4.23 -19.25
CA LEU A 82 11.53 -5.38 -18.68
C LEU A 82 10.88 -6.21 -19.77
N VAL A 83 10.30 -5.55 -20.77
CA VAL A 83 9.67 -6.18 -21.95
C VAL A 83 10.16 -5.44 -23.18
N ALA A 84 10.58 -6.18 -24.20
CA ALA A 84 11.07 -5.62 -25.45
C ALA A 84 10.23 -6.12 -26.63
N ASP A 85 9.88 -5.20 -27.53
CA ASP A 85 9.29 -5.47 -28.84
C ASP A 85 8.14 -6.48 -28.84
N THR A 86 7.17 -6.31 -27.96
CA THR A 86 5.97 -7.15 -27.90
C THR A 86 4.81 -6.52 -28.65
N ASP A 87 4.05 -7.34 -29.37
CA ASP A 87 2.72 -7.03 -29.89
C ASP A 87 1.61 -7.25 -28.85
N GLU A 88 1.91 -8.02 -27.79
CA GLU A 88 1.07 -8.22 -26.62
C GLU A 88 1.07 -6.99 -25.70
N PHE A 89 0.14 -6.98 -24.75
CA PHE A 89 -0.28 -5.78 -24.04
C PHE A 89 0.76 -5.29 -23.01
N ALA A 90 1.77 -4.51 -23.43
CA ALA A 90 2.60 -3.69 -22.53
C ALA A 90 1.93 -2.32 -22.24
N GLY A 91 0.68 -2.36 -21.75
CA GLY A 91 -0.13 -1.16 -21.55
C GLY A 91 0.23 -0.36 -20.30
N CYS A 92 -0.16 0.93 -20.30
CA CYS A 92 -0.02 1.88 -19.18
C CYS A 92 -0.87 1.51 -17.93
N GLN A 93 -1.44 0.30 -17.83
CA GLN A 93 -2.24 -0.14 -16.68
C GLN A 93 -1.45 -1.01 -15.70
N TYR A 94 -0.30 -1.59 -16.12
CA TYR A 94 0.53 -2.45 -15.27
C TYR A 94 1.22 -1.72 -14.10
N ALA A 95 1.27 -0.39 -14.11
CA ALA A 95 1.97 0.38 -13.09
C ALA A 95 1.24 0.49 -11.74
N GLN A 96 -0.05 0.19 -11.70
CA GLN A 96 -0.83 0.24 -10.46
C GLN A 96 -0.41 -0.85 -9.46
N GLU A 97 0.39 -1.83 -9.88
CA GLU A 97 0.86 -2.93 -9.03
C GLU A 97 2.25 -2.70 -8.43
N ALA A 98 2.87 -1.55 -8.69
CA ALA A 98 4.23 -1.31 -8.25
C ALA A 98 4.33 -1.04 -6.74
N THR A 99 5.18 -1.76 -6.02
CA THR A 99 5.37 -1.56 -4.56
C THR A 99 6.84 -1.59 -4.16
N ALA A 100 7.26 -0.68 -3.28
CA ALA A 100 8.64 -0.60 -2.80
C ALA A 100 8.78 -1.09 -1.36
N THR A 101 9.94 -1.66 -1.06
CA THR A 101 10.35 -2.04 0.30
C THR A 101 10.54 -0.79 1.17
N LYS A 102 10.34 -0.92 2.49
CA LYS A 102 10.47 0.18 3.47
C LYS A 102 11.87 0.78 3.50
N ASN A 103 12.90 -0.02 3.26
CA ASN A 103 14.28 0.45 3.10
C ASN A 103 14.58 1.04 1.72
N GLU A 104 13.59 1.10 0.80
CA GLU A 104 13.68 1.67 -0.54
C GLU A 104 14.86 1.12 -1.37
N LYS A 105 15.24 -0.14 -1.12
CA LYS A 105 16.27 -0.84 -1.90
C LYS A 105 15.69 -1.65 -3.04
N TRP A 106 14.44 -2.07 -2.91
CA TRP A 106 13.78 -2.99 -3.83
C TRP A 106 12.39 -2.51 -4.21
N LEU A 107 12.06 -2.72 -5.47
CA LEU A 107 10.77 -2.48 -6.10
C LEU A 107 10.24 -3.79 -6.66
N THR A 108 8.94 -4.04 -6.49
CA THR A 108 8.21 -5.07 -7.22
C THR A 108 7.34 -4.42 -8.30
N TYR A 109 7.28 -5.03 -9.48
CA TYR A 109 6.48 -4.56 -10.61
C TYR A 109 6.04 -5.74 -11.48
N GLY A 110 4.74 -5.98 -11.60
CA GLY A 110 4.22 -7.10 -12.39
C GLY A 110 4.70 -8.44 -11.82
N GLU A 111 5.62 -9.12 -12.50
CA GLU A 111 6.29 -10.36 -12.06
C GLU A 111 7.76 -10.15 -11.66
N TRP A 112 8.21 -8.90 -11.59
CA TRP A 112 9.61 -8.53 -11.42
C TRP A 112 9.93 -8.06 -10.02
N VAL A 113 11.12 -8.40 -9.54
CA VAL A 113 11.78 -7.77 -8.40
C VAL A 113 13.02 -7.03 -8.91
N ILE A 114 13.13 -5.75 -8.56
CA ILE A 114 14.08 -4.80 -9.16
C ILE A 114 14.82 -4.05 -8.05
N SER A 115 16.14 -4.04 -8.10
CA SER A 115 16.99 -3.19 -7.26
C SER A 115 16.83 -1.74 -7.66
N LEU A 116 16.49 -0.89 -6.70
CA LEU A 116 16.40 0.56 -6.91
C LEU A 116 17.77 1.24 -6.99
N THR A 117 18.85 0.53 -6.62
CA THR A 117 20.21 1.07 -6.64
C THR A 117 20.78 1.09 -8.06
N ASP A 118 20.70 -0.04 -8.75
CA ASP A 118 21.41 -0.29 -10.02
C ASP A 118 20.53 -0.88 -11.12
N GLY A 119 19.23 -1.09 -10.86
CA GLY A 119 18.29 -1.65 -11.83
C GLY A 119 18.50 -3.14 -12.10
N THR A 120 19.34 -3.84 -11.31
CA THR A 120 19.42 -5.31 -11.37
C THR A 120 18.05 -5.90 -11.06
N SER A 121 17.62 -6.91 -11.83
CA SER A 121 16.27 -7.44 -11.71
C SER A 121 16.20 -8.94 -11.95
N ARG A 122 15.17 -9.57 -11.40
CA ARG A 122 14.78 -10.95 -11.65
C ARG A 122 13.28 -11.02 -11.96
N ALA A 123 12.91 -11.79 -12.98
CA ALA A 123 11.54 -12.20 -13.22
C ALA A 123 11.25 -13.44 -12.38
N LEU A 124 10.06 -13.50 -11.78
CA LEU A 124 9.63 -14.66 -11.01
C LEU A 124 8.95 -15.73 -11.87
N GLY A 125 8.41 -15.34 -13.02
CA GLY A 125 7.69 -16.23 -13.94
C GLY A 125 6.24 -15.79 -14.11
N TYR A 126 5.64 -16.22 -15.22
CA TYR A 126 4.27 -15.86 -15.57
C TYR A 126 3.27 -16.33 -14.51
N GLY A 127 2.34 -15.46 -14.14
CA GLY A 127 1.34 -15.74 -13.11
C GLY A 127 1.81 -15.46 -11.68
N ILE A 128 3.11 -15.25 -11.48
CA ILE A 128 3.67 -14.90 -10.17
C ILE A 128 3.67 -13.39 -9.99
N ARG A 129 3.21 -12.95 -8.81
CA ARG A 129 3.09 -11.53 -8.47
C ARG A 129 3.83 -11.25 -7.16
N PRO A 130 4.95 -10.51 -7.19
CA PRO A 130 5.63 -10.06 -5.99
C PRO A 130 5.03 -8.75 -5.45
N ARG A 131 4.95 -8.65 -4.13
CA ARG A 131 4.60 -7.41 -3.40
C ARG A 131 5.64 -7.13 -2.33
N ALA A 132 6.14 -5.91 -2.29
CA ALA A 132 7.04 -5.47 -1.24
C ALA A 132 6.29 -5.35 0.10
N VAL A 133 6.84 -5.97 1.14
CA VAL A 133 6.28 -5.95 2.50
C VAL A 133 7.41 -5.76 3.49
N GLY A 134 7.43 -4.59 4.15
CA GLY A 134 8.55 -4.24 5.03
C GLY A 134 9.84 -4.20 4.22
N ASN A 135 10.88 -4.90 4.66
CA ASN A 135 12.14 -5.03 3.93
C ASN A 135 12.23 -6.30 3.06
N THR A 136 11.14 -7.03 2.90
CA THR A 136 11.06 -8.32 2.20
C THR A 136 10.03 -8.28 1.07
N VAL A 137 9.86 -9.39 0.35
CA VAL A 137 8.87 -9.52 -0.73
C VAL A 137 7.97 -10.72 -0.48
N LEU A 138 6.67 -10.49 -0.43
CA LEU A 138 5.66 -11.54 -0.59
C LEU A 138 5.62 -11.99 -2.04
N VAL A 139 5.61 -13.29 -2.26
CA VAL A 139 5.47 -13.89 -3.59
C VAL A 139 4.26 -14.80 -3.56
N TYR A 140 3.37 -14.65 -4.53
CA TYR A 140 2.21 -15.51 -4.68
C TYR A 140 2.04 -15.97 -6.13
N ASP A 141 1.57 -17.20 -6.29
CA ASP A 141 1.36 -17.88 -7.57
C ASP A 141 -0.13 -18.22 -7.68
N GLY A 142 -0.82 -17.69 -8.70
CA GLY A 142 -2.26 -17.92 -8.85
C GLY A 142 -2.77 -17.61 -10.25
N VAL A 143 -3.54 -18.56 -10.81
CA VAL A 143 -4.11 -18.52 -12.18
C VAL A 143 -5.14 -17.40 -12.36
N CYS A 144 -5.66 -16.85 -11.27
CA CYS A 144 -6.48 -15.65 -11.25
C CYS A 144 -5.96 -14.73 -10.14
N ALA A 145 -5.26 -13.66 -10.52
CA ALA A 145 -4.80 -12.60 -9.61
C ALA A 145 -5.94 -12.03 -8.74
N ASN A 146 -7.19 -12.20 -9.20
CA ASN A 146 -8.40 -11.71 -8.55
C ASN A 146 -9.21 -12.76 -7.79
N CYS A 147 -8.72 -14.00 -7.69
CA CYS A 147 -9.52 -15.06 -7.12
C CYS A 147 -8.88 -15.75 -5.92
N LEU A 148 -7.54 -15.72 -5.76
CA LEU A 148 -6.76 -16.42 -4.71
C LEU A 148 -7.19 -17.85 -4.34
N ASN A 149 -7.99 -18.50 -5.17
CA ASN A 149 -8.42 -19.85 -4.90
C ASN A 149 -7.28 -20.79 -5.30
N GLY A 150 -6.74 -21.52 -4.31
CA GLY A 150 -5.81 -22.64 -4.53
C GLY A 150 -4.33 -22.30 -4.38
N MET A 151 -3.94 -21.47 -3.40
CA MET A 151 -2.53 -21.14 -3.16
C MET A 151 -2.00 -21.84 -1.90
N ASP A 152 -1.47 -23.06 -1.99
CA ASP A 152 -1.03 -23.85 -0.81
C ASP A 152 -0.17 -23.07 0.22
N SER A 153 0.64 -22.11 -0.24
CA SER A 153 1.38 -21.18 0.62
C SER A 153 1.71 -19.85 -0.06
N VAL A 154 1.91 -18.81 0.75
CA VAL A 154 2.42 -17.48 0.33
C VAL A 154 3.81 -17.25 0.92
N PRO A 155 4.89 -17.50 0.17
CA PRO A 155 6.25 -17.27 0.66
C PRO A 155 6.61 -15.79 0.83
N VAL A 156 7.33 -15.50 1.92
CA VAL A 156 8.08 -14.27 2.15
C VAL A 156 9.52 -14.54 1.79
N THR A 157 10.05 -13.77 0.85
CA THR A 157 11.40 -13.96 0.30
C THR A 157 12.30 -12.77 0.57
N ASP A 158 13.60 -13.05 0.67
CA ASP A 158 14.63 -12.04 0.56
C ASP A 158 14.65 -11.51 -0.89
N PRO A 159 14.43 -10.20 -1.12
CA PRO A 159 14.38 -9.65 -2.47
C PRO A 159 15.71 -9.77 -3.23
N ALA A 160 16.84 -9.75 -2.53
CA ALA A 160 18.17 -9.80 -3.12
C ALA A 160 18.52 -11.19 -3.64
N THR A 161 18.17 -12.22 -2.88
CA THR A 161 18.56 -13.61 -3.20
C THR A 161 17.41 -14.44 -3.75
N GLY A 162 16.16 -14.00 -3.57
CA GLY A 162 14.97 -14.80 -3.83
C GLY A 162 14.75 -15.95 -2.85
N ARG A 163 15.61 -16.10 -1.83
CA ARG A 163 15.50 -17.17 -0.84
C ARG A 163 14.27 -16.97 0.02
N GLU A 164 13.45 -18.01 0.17
CA GLU A 164 12.35 -18.03 1.14
C GLU A 164 12.90 -17.86 2.56
N LEU A 165 12.32 -16.91 3.29
CA LEU A 165 12.58 -16.67 4.71
C LEU A 165 11.59 -17.48 5.56
N PHE A 166 10.32 -17.43 5.18
CA PHE A 166 9.21 -18.22 5.73
C PHE A 166 8.01 -18.12 4.79
N SER A 167 6.93 -18.87 5.05
CA SER A 167 5.69 -18.85 4.27
C SER A 167 4.44 -18.79 5.15
N PHE A 168 3.37 -18.22 4.59
CA PHE A 168 2.03 -18.31 5.17
C PHE A 168 1.28 -19.51 4.57
N PRO A 169 0.53 -20.29 5.36
CA PRO A 169 -0.45 -21.24 4.83
C PRO A 169 -1.57 -20.54 4.03
N ASP A 170 -2.09 -21.16 2.97
CA ASP A 170 -3.16 -20.62 2.08
C ASP A 170 -4.32 -19.95 2.83
N HIS A 171 -4.81 -20.63 3.86
CA HIS A 171 -6.00 -20.27 4.60
C HIS A 171 -5.80 -19.06 5.53
N ASP A 172 -4.58 -18.51 5.59
CA ASP A 172 -4.17 -17.53 6.59
C ASP A 172 -4.28 -16.07 6.13
N ILE A 173 -4.65 -15.81 4.88
CA ILE A 173 -4.78 -14.43 4.37
C ILE A 173 -6.23 -14.18 3.96
N ILE A 174 -6.84 -13.13 4.50
CA ILE A 174 -8.20 -12.72 4.13
C ILE A 174 -8.15 -11.95 2.81
N GLY A 175 -8.99 -12.37 1.85
CA GLY A 175 -9.42 -11.56 0.71
C GLY A 175 -8.56 -11.71 -0.54
N SER A 176 -9.17 -11.57 -1.72
CA SER A 176 -8.50 -11.61 -3.04
C SER A 176 -7.30 -10.64 -3.10
N LEU A 177 -6.11 -11.06 -3.56
CA LEU A 177 -4.95 -10.16 -3.66
C LEU A 177 -5.11 -9.14 -4.79
N SER A 178 -6.12 -9.27 -5.67
CA SER A 178 -6.52 -8.17 -6.54
C SER A 178 -7.15 -7.01 -5.79
N ASP A 179 -7.69 -7.28 -4.61
CA ASP A 179 -8.24 -6.30 -3.67
C ASP A 179 -7.24 -5.98 -2.54
N VAL A 180 -5.98 -6.44 -2.64
CA VAL A 180 -4.91 -6.06 -1.71
C VAL A 180 -4.14 -4.84 -2.23
N PRO A 181 -4.83 -3.69 -2.27
CA PRO A 181 -4.33 -2.44 -1.71
C PRO A 181 -4.94 -2.20 -0.31
N GLY A 182 -4.30 -2.73 0.74
CA GLY A 182 -4.81 -2.76 2.13
C GLY A 182 -5.24 -4.18 2.47
N ASP A 183 -4.73 -4.88 3.48
CA ASP A 183 -5.04 -4.66 4.89
C ASP A 183 -3.94 -5.22 5.79
N PHE A 184 -2.70 -5.00 5.38
CA PHE A 184 -1.55 -5.19 6.24
C PHE A 184 -0.81 -3.87 6.39
N ALA A 185 -0.15 -3.72 7.53
CA ALA A 185 0.78 -2.64 7.74
C ALA A 185 2.11 -3.21 8.17
N THR A 186 3.18 -2.48 7.86
CA THR A 186 4.52 -2.83 8.31
C THR A 186 5.09 -1.70 9.11
N SER A 187 5.78 -2.05 10.19
CA SER A 187 6.49 -1.08 11.02
C SER A 187 7.45 -0.24 10.16
N SER A 188 7.79 0.96 10.60
CA SER A 188 8.66 1.88 9.85
C SER A 188 10.05 1.30 9.59
N ASP A 189 10.56 0.49 10.52
CA ASP A 189 11.80 -0.28 10.36
C ASP A 189 11.66 -1.49 9.42
N GLY A 190 10.44 -1.81 8.97
CA GLY A 190 10.12 -2.94 8.10
C GLY A 190 10.30 -4.31 8.74
N SER A 191 10.42 -4.40 10.08
CA SER A 191 10.70 -5.63 10.81
C SER A 191 9.45 -6.41 11.24
N THR A 192 8.31 -5.73 11.33
CA THR A 192 7.06 -6.29 11.85
C THR A 192 5.91 -6.10 10.87
N LEU A 193 5.16 -7.17 10.63
CA LEU A 193 3.93 -7.20 9.85
C LEU A 193 2.72 -7.25 10.77
N PHE A 194 1.73 -6.43 10.48
CA PHE A 194 0.42 -6.43 11.12
C PHE A 194 -0.61 -6.78 10.06
N LEU A 195 -1.42 -7.82 10.28
CA LEU A 195 -2.36 -8.31 9.28
C LEU A 195 -3.62 -8.91 9.91
N ALA A 196 -4.70 -8.93 9.15
CA ALA A 196 -5.90 -9.71 9.44
C ALA A 196 -5.89 -11.02 8.63
N ARG A 197 -6.13 -12.14 9.32
CA ARG A 197 -6.03 -13.52 8.83
C ARG A 197 -7.38 -14.22 8.95
N ARG A 198 -7.77 -15.04 7.96
CA ARG A 198 -8.92 -15.94 8.09
C ARG A 198 -8.48 -17.18 8.86
N ILE A 199 -9.35 -17.73 9.67
CA ILE A 199 -9.11 -19.02 10.34
C ILE A 199 -10.07 -20.08 9.80
N SER A 200 -11.36 -19.75 9.68
CA SER A 200 -12.38 -20.73 9.25
C SER A 200 -13.56 -20.08 8.54
N GLY A 201 -14.43 -20.92 7.96
CA GLY A 201 -15.72 -20.55 7.37
C GLY A 201 -16.91 -20.56 8.33
N ASP A 202 -18.05 -20.07 7.84
CA ASP A 202 -19.25 -19.58 8.53
C ASP A 202 -19.54 -20.03 9.99
N PRO A 203 -19.62 -19.09 10.95
CA PRO A 203 -19.21 -17.67 10.82
C PRO A 203 -17.71 -17.58 10.49
N ILE A 204 -17.31 -16.55 9.75
CA ILE A 204 -15.91 -16.31 9.42
C ILE A 204 -15.13 -16.04 10.71
N SER A 205 -14.33 -17.02 11.15
CA SER A 205 -13.35 -16.82 12.20
C SER A 205 -12.14 -16.10 11.61
N TYR A 206 -11.60 -15.11 12.32
CA TYR A 206 -10.43 -14.35 11.92
C TYR A 206 -9.44 -14.17 13.08
N ALA A 207 -8.19 -13.87 12.73
CA ALA A 207 -7.11 -13.52 13.64
C ALA A 207 -6.49 -12.19 13.20
N LEU A 208 -6.32 -11.26 14.12
CA LEU A 208 -5.47 -10.08 13.95
C LEU A 208 -4.10 -10.42 14.55
N GLN A 209 -3.05 -10.32 13.76
CA GLN A 209 -1.71 -10.74 14.19
C GLN A 209 -0.68 -9.63 14.02
N SER A 210 0.27 -9.60 14.94
CA SER A 210 1.61 -9.05 14.69
C SER A 210 2.60 -10.20 14.49
N ARG A 211 3.49 -10.06 13.50
CA ARG A 211 4.47 -11.08 13.14
C ARG A 211 5.81 -10.46 12.81
N SER A 212 6.89 -11.13 13.20
CA SER A 212 8.24 -10.79 12.75
C SER A 212 8.42 -11.14 11.26
N LEU A 213 8.80 -10.17 10.43
CA LEU A 213 9.18 -10.38 9.02
C LEU A 213 10.55 -11.02 8.86
N THR A 214 11.32 -11.18 9.94
CA THR A 214 12.62 -11.86 9.91
C THR A 214 12.49 -13.35 10.21
N THR A 215 11.61 -13.72 11.14
CA THR A 215 11.50 -15.10 11.63
C THR A 215 10.18 -15.78 11.28
N GLY A 216 9.20 -15.01 10.80
CA GLY A 216 7.83 -15.48 10.65
C GLY A 216 7.12 -15.74 11.98
N LYS A 217 7.73 -15.49 13.14
CA LYS A 217 7.11 -15.77 14.45
C LYS A 217 5.97 -14.79 14.74
N VAL A 218 4.81 -15.31 15.14
CA VAL A 218 3.69 -14.51 15.67
C VAL A 218 4.12 -13.92 17.03
N ASN A 219 4.04 -12.59 17.13
CA ASN A 219 4.33 -11.85 18.36
C ASN A 219 3.11 -11.90 19.30
N TRP A 220 1.93 -11.64 18.74
CA TRP A 220 0.64 -11.72 19.40
C TRP A 220 -0.46 -11.96 18.37
N GLU A 221 -1.58 -12.51 18.83
CA GLU A 221 -2.77 -12.79 18.03
C GLU A 221 -4.03 -12.43 18.83
N ILE A 222 -5.00 -11.84 18.16
CA ILE A 222 -6.34 -11.57 18.69
C ILE A 222 -7.33 -12.25 17.75
N THR A 223 -8.16 -13.16 18.28
CA THR A 223 -9.14 -13.89 17.46
C THR A 223 -10.53 -13.29 17.61
N GLY A 224 -11.32 -13.39 16.53
CA GLY A 224 -12.70 -12.92 16.47
C GLY A 224 -13.53 -13.71 15.47
N THR A 225 -14.83 -13.45 15.45
CA THR A 225 -15.78 -14.04 14.49
C THR A 225 -16.65 -12.96 13.85
N SER A 226 -16.88 -13.07 12.55
CA SER A 226 -17.68 -12.14 11.73
C SER A 226 -18.53 -12.92 10.73
N TYR A 227 -19.69 -12.40 10.34
CA TYR A 227 -20.51 -12.97 9.27
C TYR A 227 -20.22 -12.35 7.89
N THR A 228 -19.61 -11.17 7.86
CA THR A 228 -19.27 -10.46 6.62
C THR A 228 -17.78 -10.56 6.27
N GLY A 229 -16.96 -11.08 7.20
CA GLY A 229 -15.51 -10.97 7.13
C GLY A 229 -15.06 -9.51 7.30
N PRO A 230 -13.74 -9.25 7.30
CA PRO A 230 -13.23 -7.89 7.14
C PRO A 230 -13.66 -7.32 5.82
N ALA A 231 -14.38 -6.19 5.88
CA ALA A 231 -14.34 -5.25 4.77
C ALA A 231 -12.87 -4.83 4.58
N SER A 232 -12.45 -4.64 3.32
CA SER A 232 -11.10 -4.24 2.92
C SER A 232 -10.71 -2.88 3.52
N ARG A 233 -10.31 -2.86 4.79
CA ARG A 233 -10.04 -1.67 5.60
C ARG A 233 -8.65 -1.74 6.21
N LYS A 234 -7.85 -0.72 5.87
CA LYS A 234 -6.42 -0.65 6.15
C LYS A 234 -6.11 -0.71 7.64
N VAL A 235 -5.24 -1.64 8.03
CA VAL A 235 -4.52 -1.58 9.31
C VAL A 235 -3.71 -0.29 9.36
N THR A 236 -3.93 0.52 10.39
CA THR A 236 -3.25 1.81 10.55
C THR A 236 -2.29 1.77 11.73
N LEU A 237 -1.05 2.18 11.52
CA LEU A 237 -0.03 2.20 12.57
C LEU A 237 0.15 3.59 13.15
N VAL A 238 0.18 3.65 14.48
CA VAL A 238 0.50 4.83 15.26
C VAL A 238 1.77 4.55 16.06
N GLU A 239 2.86 4.28 15.36
CA GLU A 239 4.05 3.62 15.93
C GLU A 239 4.66 4.37 17.11
N LYS A 240 4.78 5.70 17.01
CA LYS A 240 5.30 6.54 18.10
C LYS A 240 4.40 6.49 19.34
N ALA A 241 3.10 6.28 19.17
CA ALA A 241 2.16 6.08 20.27
C ALA A 241 2.13 4.62 20.77
N GLY A 242 2.69 3.68 20.00
CA GLY A 242 2.70 2.24 20.28
C GLY A 242 1.35 1.58 20.02
N VAL A 243 0.58 2.07 19.04
CA VAL A 243 -0.80 1.62 18.79
C VAL A 243 -0.98 1.15 17.36
N VAL A 244 -1.78 0.10 17.18
CA VAL A 244 -2.30 -0.36 15.90
C VAL A 244 -3.80 -0.16 15.93
N VAL A 245 -4.35 0.49 14.91
CA VAL A 245 -5.80 0.62 14.72
C VAL A 245 -6.23 -0.36 13.65
N ILE A 246 -7.20 -1.20 14.00
CA ILE A 246 -7.65 -2.32 13.18
C ILE A 246 -9.18 -2.31 13.14
N PRO A 247 -9.81 -2.60 11.99
CA PRO A 247 -11.24 -2.88 11.96
C PRO A 247 -11.59 -4.13 12.79
N ASP A 248 -12.43 -3.95 13.81
CA ASP A 248 -13.06 -4.99 14.64
C ASP A 248 -14.46 -5.31 14.13
N LEU A 249 -14.57 -6.53 13.59
CA LEU A 249 -15.78 -7.01 12.97
C LEU A 249 -16.41 -7.97 13.98
N ALA A 250 -17.11 -7.40 14.95
CA ALA A 250 -17.91 -8.20 15.87
C ALA A 250 -19.05 -8.89 15.09
N ALA A 251 -19.36 -10.14 15.46
CA ALA A 251 -20.45 -10.91 14.89
C ALA A 251 -21.81 -10.17 15.03
N VAL A 252 -22.30 -9.60 13.94
CA VAL A 252 -23.68 -9.11 13.85
C VAL A 252 -24.49 -10.18 13.12
N LYS A 253 -25.39 -10.87 13.83
CA LYS A 253 -26.40 -11.73 13.19
C LYS A 253 -27.40 -10.82 12.46
N GLN A 254 -27.58 -11.08 11.16
CA GLN A 254 -28.67 -10.64 10.25
C GLN A 254 -29.41 -9.33 10.55
N GLU A 255 -29.49 -8.48 9.52
CA GLU A 255 -30.33 -7.26 9.42
C GLU A 255 -29.96 -6.08 10.32
N VAL A 256 -28.68 -5.72 10.39
CA VAL A 256 -28.32 -4.36 10.79
C VAL A 256 -27.56 -3.68 9.67
N ALA A 257 -27.91 -2.41 9.42
CA ALA A 257 -27.20 -1.51 8.53
C ALA A 257 -25.67 -1.61 8.75
N PRO A 258 -24.84 -1.29 7.73
CA PRO A 258 -23.36 -1.29 7.80
C PRO A 258 -22.71 -0.49 8.96
N GLU A 259 -23.51 0.11 9.84
CA GLU A 259 -23.18 1.08 10.88
C GLU A 259 -22.71 0.48 12.23
N VAL A 260 -22.69 -0.85 12.42
CA VAL A 260 -22.20 -1.47 13.68
C VAL A 260 -20.82 -2.13 13.53
N GLN A 261 -20.03 -1.66 12.55
CA GLN A 261 -18.59 -1.93 12.52
C GLN A 261 -17.92 -1.19 13.69
N LYS A 262 -16.90 -1.78 14.30
CA LYS A 262 -16.16 -1.11 15.34
C LYS A 262 -14.69 -1.07 14.95
N ASP A 263 -13.98 0.01 15.22
CA ASP A 263 -12.53 0.03 15.11
C ASP A 263 -11.92 -0.18 16.49
N LEU A 264 -10.87 -0.97 16.52
CA LEU A 264 -10.16 -1.40 17.71
C LEU A 264 -8.76 -0.79 17.71
N GLY A 265 -8.45 -0.04 18.76
CA GLY A 265 -7.07 0.31 19.09
C GLY A 265 -6.45 -0.79 19.94
N VAL A 266 -5.32 -1.33 19.50
CA VAL A 266 -4.54 -2.33 20.23
C VAL A 266 -3.11 -1.86 20.45
N SER A 267 -2.53 -2.27 21.58
CA SER A 267 -1.12 -2.07 21.85
C SER A 267 -0.29 -2.86 20.83
N MET A 268 0.65 -2.15 20.19
CA MET A 268 1.55 -2.73 19.20
C MET A 268 2.50 -3.78 19.82
N ALA A 269 2.79 -3.67 21.12
CA ALA A 269 3.74 -4.53 21.82
C ALA A 269 3.18 -5.93 22.14
N ASP A 270 1.92 -6.01 22.55
CA ASP A 270 1.32 -7.22 23.13
C ASP A 270 -0.09 -7.53 22.63
N GLY A 271 -0.63 -6.73 21.70
CA GLY A 271 -1.99 -6.91 21.17
C GLY A 271 -3.08 -6.59 22.18
N LYS A 272 -2.75 -6.00 23.34
CA LYS A 272 -3.78 -5.68 24.34
C LYS A 272 -4.72 -4.61 23.80
N LYS A 273 -6.02 -4.90 23.84
CA LYS A 273 -7.09 -3.93 23.54
C LYS A 273 -6.94 -2.69 24.43
N LEU A 274 -6.89 -1.53 23.78
CA LEU A 274 -6.83 -0.21 24.41
C LEU A 274 -8.20 0.45 24.43
N TRP A 275 -8.89 0.44 23.30
CA TRP A 275 -10.24 1.02 23.13
C TRP A 275 -10.97 0.35 21.98
N ASN A 276 -12.29 0.53 21.92
CA ASN A 276 -13.13 0.04 20.83
C ASN A 276 -14.23 1.06 20.56
N LEU A 277 -14.32 1.55 19.33
CA LEU A 277 -15.21 2.64 18.94
C LEU A 277 -16.08 2.20 17.75
N PRO A 278 -17.42 2.23 17.87
CA PRO A 278 -18.31 1.90 16.76
C PRO A 278 -18.39 3.04 15.74
N GLY A 279 -18.55 2.67 14.46
CA GLY A 279 -18.95 3.57 13.38
C GLY A 279 -17.94 4.65 13.03
N ILE A 280 -16.64 4.32 13.06
CA ILE A 280 -15.60 5.25 12.65
C ILE A 280 -14.88 4.77 11.39
N ASP A 281 -14.35 5.72 10.61
CA ASP A 281 -13.44 5.45 9.49
C ASP A 281 -12.10 6.15 9.76
N VAL A 282 -11.00 5.40 9.83
CA VAL A 282 -9.67 5.97 10.07
C VAL A 282 -9.15 6.68 8.81
N CYS A 283 -8.88 7.99 8.94
CA CYS A 283 -8.42 8.84 7.85
C CYS A 283 -6.90 9.03 7.83
N ALA A 284 -6.31 9.29 9.00
CA ALA A 284 -4.88 9.45 9.18
C ALA A 284 -4.51 9.19 10.64
N ALA A 285 -3.25 8.87 10.90
CA ALA A 285 -2.76 8.71 12.25
C ALA A 285 -1.31 9.17 12.39
N ASN A 286 -0.98 9.69 13.57
CA ASN A 286 0.39 9.95 13.99
C ASN A 286 0.47 9.95 15.52
N ALA A 287 1.66 10.26 16.06
CA ALA A 287 1.93 10.20 17.49
C ALA A 287 0.93 10.98 18.38
N ALA A 288 0.39 12.09 17.88
CA ALA A 288 -0.47 12.99 18.64
C ALA A 288 -1.96 12.59 18.62
N GLY A 289 -2.36 11.59 17.84
CA GLY A 289 -3.78 11.37 17.55
C GLY A 289 -4.08 10.57 16.29
N VAL A 290 -5.29 10.04 16.24
CA VAL A 290 -5.87 9.35 15.07
C VAL A 290 -7.04 10.20 14.59
N ALA A 291 -6.98 10.66 13.34
CA ALA A 291 -8.09 11.34 12.69
C ALA A 291 -9.05 10.31 12.11
N VAL A 292 -10.32 10.43 12.46
CA VAL A 292 -11.39 9.52 12.10
C VAL A 292 -12.62 10.29 11.66
N VAL A 293 -13.45 9.71 10.80
CA VAL A 293 -14.80 10.24 10.53
C VAL A 293 -15.77 9.56 11.49
N ALA A 294 -16.54 10.35 12.22
CA ALA A 294 -17.60 9.87 13.11
C ALA A 294 -18.77 10.87 13.10
N ASN A 295 -20.01 10.37 13.03
CA ASN A 295 -21.22 11.22 13.00
C ASN A 295 -21.20 12.32 11.93
N GLY A 296 -20.59 12.04 10.77
CA GLY A 296 -20.45 13.02 9.69
C GLY A 296 -19.52 14.20 10.03
N GLN A 297 -18.61 14.02 10.98
CA GLN A 297 -17.60 15.00 11.38
C GLN A 297 -16.21 14.36 11.33
N LEU A 298 -15.19 15.18 11.09
CA LEU A 298 -13.80 14.76 11.24
C LEU A 298 -13.38 14.99 12.70
N VAL A 299 -12.99 13.92 13.37
CA VAL A 299 -12.65 13.88 14.80
C VAL A 299 -11.21 13.41 14.95
N VAL A 300 -10.44 14.02 15.86
CA VAL A 300 -9.14 13.51 16.29
C VAL A 300 -9.31 12.86 17.65
N ILE A 301 -8.91 11.60 17.78
CA ILE A 301 -8.92 10.83 19.02
C ILE A 301 -7.49 10.58 19.52
N ASP A 302 -7.32 10.50 20.84
CA ASP A 302 -6.08 10.08 21.47
C ASP A 302 -5.78 8.62 21.10
N PRO A 303 -4.59 8.28 20.58
CA PRO A 303 -4.35 6.94 20.07
C PRO A 303 -4.39 5.87 21.16
N ARG A 304 -4.07 6.21 22.41
CA ARG A 304 -3.95 5.24 23.50
C ARG A 304 -5.25 5.01 24.24
N THR A 305 -6.13 5.99 24.26
CA THR A 305 -7.37 5.97 25.05
C THR A 305 -8.62 5.97 24.20
N GLY A 306 -8.53 6.34 22.92
CA GLY A 306 -9.67 6.48 22.03
C GLY A 306 -10.57 7.66 22.37
N LYS A 307 -10.16 8.54 23.30
CA LYS A 307 -10.94 9.72 23.68
C LYS A 307 -10.78 10.81 22.62
N GLN A 308 -11.86 11.48 22.29
CA GLN A 308 -11.83 12.66 21.44
C GLN A 308 -10.93 13.75 22.04
N ILE A 309 -10.01 14.26 21.22
CA ILE A 309 -9.12 15.38 21.49
C ILE A 309 -9.67 16.67 20.85
N SER A 310 -10.16 16.57 19.61
CA SER A 310 -10.58 17.70 18.78
C SER A 310 -11.56 17.24 17.69
N TYR A 311 -12.30 18.15 17.07
CA TYR A 311 -13.17 17.85 15.93
C TYR A 311 -13.41 19.09 15.06
N THR A 312 -13.91 18.87 13.85
CA THR A 312 -14.45 19.91 12.97
C THR A 312 -15.71 19.40 12.27
N ASP A 313 -16.70 20.28 12.11
CA ASP A 313 -17.94 20.06 11.34
C ASP A 313 -17.86 20.59 9.90
N GLU A 314 -16.76 21.27 9.54
CA GLU A 314 -16.47 21.71 8.17
C GLU A 314 -16.22 20.52 7.22
N ARG A 315 -16.06 19.30 7.77
CA ARG A 315 -15.75 18.10 7.01
C ARG A 315 -16.46 16.86 7.54
N SER A 316 -17.07 16.11 6.63
CA SER A 316 -17.78 14.85 6.91
C SER A 316 -17.15 13.60 6.32
N ASP A 317 -16.00 13.72 5.64
CA ASP A 317 -15.25 12.62 5.03
C ASP A 317 -13.74 12.74 5.28
N CYS A 318 -12.94 11.72 4.93
CA CYS A 318 -11.49 11.75 5.11
C CYS A 318 -10.74 12.63 4.08
N GLY A 319 -11.35 12.92 2.93
CA GLY A 319 -10.70 13.25 1.64
C GLY A 319 -9.19 13.05 1.54
N VAL A 320 -8.46 14.07 1.07
CA VAL A 320 -7.06 13.91 0.67
C VAL A 320 -6.13 14.47 1.76
N PRO A 321 -5.36 13.61 2.46
CA PRO A 321 -4.40 14.07 3.46
C PRO A 321 -3.18 14.73 2.79
N LEU A 322 -2.74 15.85 3.37
CA LEU A 322 -1.53 16.59 2.99
C LEU A 322 -0.45 16.58 4.07
N GLY A 323 -0.78 16.02 5.23
CA GLY A 323 0.06 15.99 6.41
C GLY A 323 -0.67 15.33 7.57
N GLU A 324 -0.05 15.38 8.74
CA GLU A 324 -0.45 14.64 9.94
C GLU A 324 -1.91 14.88 10.38
N TYR A 325 -2.48 16.06 10.11
CA TYR A 325 -3.91 16.39 10.31
C TYR A 325 -4.39 17.49 9.36
N SER A 326 -3.95 17.47 8.10
CA SER A 326 -4.33 18.48 7.11
C SER A 326 -4.95 17.83 5.89
N TYR A 327 -6.05 18.39 5.40
CA TYR A 327 -6.87 17.78 4.36
C TYR A 327 -7.39 18.80 3.35
N TYR A 328 -7.50 18.41 2.09
CA TYR A 328 -8.27 19.18 1.09
C TYR A 328 -9.72 18.75 1.05
N SER A 329 -10.65 19.68 1.24
CA SER A 329 -12.08 19.46 1.03
C SER A 329 -12.39 19.37 -0.48
N LYS A 330 -13.58 18.85 -0.84
CA LYS A 330 -13.98 18.69 -2.24
C LYS A 330 -14.11 20.02 -2.99
N ASP A 331 -14.39 21.09 -2.27
CA ASP A 331 -14.45 22.48 -2.75
C ASP A 331 -13.09 23.21 -2.70
N GLY A 332 -12.02 22.52 -2.28
CA GLY A 332 -10.64 23.00 -2.38
C GLY A 332 -10.13 23.79 -1.16
N ALA A 333 -10.88 23.84 -0.06
CA ALA A 333 -10.41 24.43 1.19
C ALA A 333 -9.39 23.50 1.89
N LEU A 334 -8.35 24.11 2.46
CA LEU A 334 -7.39 23.42 3.32
C LEU A 334 -7.91 23.44 4.76
N ILE A 335 -8.27 22.27 5.27
CA ILE A 335 -8.73 22.09 6.65
C ILE A 335 -7.58 21.49 7.46
N ARG A 336 -7.24 22.12 8.59
CA ARG A 336 -6.24 21.62 9.52
C ARG A 336 -6.88 21.39 10.88
N VAL A 337 -6.96 20.14 11.31
CA VAL A 337 -7.40 19.82 12.67
C VAL A 337 -6.19 19.86 13.57
N LEU A 338 -6.20 20.75 14.55
CA LEU A 338 -5.16 20.78 15.57
C LEU A 338 -5.60 19.86 16.71
N PRO A 339 -4.73 18.94 17.18
CA PRO A 339 -4.90 18.36 18.49
C PRO A 339 -5.05 19.52 19.50
N SER A 340 -6.02 19.43 20.41
CA SER A 340 -6.06 20.36 21.53
C SER A 340 -4.72 20.24 22.24
N THR A 341 -3.99 21.34 22.29
CA THR A 341 -2.69 21.41 22.98
C THR A 341 -2.98 21.61 24.47
N GLU A 342 -2.19 20.91 25.29
CA GLU A 342 -2.07 21.13 26.75
C GLU A 342 -1.79 22.60 27.09
#